data_AF-A0A0D2MVK1-F1
#
_entry.id   AF-A0A0D2MVK1-F1
#
_cell.length_a   1.000
_cell.length_b   1.000
_cell.length_c   1.000
_cell.angle_alpha   90.00
_cell.angle_beta   90.00
_cell.angle_gamma   90.00
#
_symmetry.space_group_name_H-M   'P 1'
#
loop_
_entity.id
_entity.type
_entity.pdbx_description
1 polymer ?
#
loop_
_entity_poly.entity_id
_entity_poly.type
_entity_poly.pdbx_seq_one_letter_code
_entity_poly.pdbx_strand_id
1 'polypeptide(L)'
;MPLLDSPETAGGALRAVAAAVDQLLDALHRLAAKYGPACCVLLCTNLDTLAPAAPSDAHWRTVLVQLGMSSAQRARALDCYAVYLQRGQLASATRERASQELRRLQEHTSSHTAYWAAAAGLRRLLTAEHAAYAALGCTLRSILSRAQLARWVVCSWPFFPSPADLMAALQQESAAAAAPPPGAAAWGLLPRRE
;
A
#
# COMPACT_ATOMS: atom_id res chain seq x y z
N MET A 1 -13.01 23.35 -47.61
CA MET A 1 -13.30 21.97 -47.21
C MET A 1 -12.03 21.36 -46.62
N PRO A 2 -11.95 21.09 -45.31
CA PRO A 2 -10.73 20.58 -44.71
C PRO A 2 -10.71 19.03 -44.70
N LEU A 3 -9.62 18.54 -45.31
CA LEU A 3 -8.71 17.47 -44.90
C LEU A 3 -9.26 16.23 -44.18
N LEU A 4 -9.14 15.11 -44.89
CA LEU A 4 -9.22 13.73 -44.42
C LEU A 4 -8.07 13.45 -43.45
N ASP A 5 -8.39 13.08 -42.21
CA ASP A 5 -7.44 12.48 -41.27
C ASP A 5 -7.10 11.05 -41.75
N SER A 6 -5.90 10.88 -42.31
CA SER A 6 -5.42 9.59 -42.81
C SER A 6 -5.13 8.60 -41.68
N PRO A 7 -5.59 7.34 -41.74
CA PRO A 7 -5.42 6.32 -40.69
C PRO A 7 -3.96 5.91 -40.42
N GLU A 8 -3.01 6.29 -41.28
CA GLU A 8 -1.58 6.03 -41.10
C GLU A 8 -0.95 6.84 -39.95
N THR A 9 -1.48 8.04 -39.65
CA THR A 9 -0.96 8.89 -38.56
C THR A 9 -1.32 8.32 -37.18
N ALA A 10 -2.50 7.71 -37.06
CA ALA A 10 -2.94 7.03 -35.84
C ALA A 10 -2.07 5.80 -35.50
N GLY A 11 -1.69 5.02 -36.51
CA GLY A 11 -0.78 3.88 -36.34
C GLY A 11 0.68 4.27 -36.06
N GLY A 12 1.11 5.45 -36.49
CA GLY A 12 2.41 6.03 -36.13
C GLY A 12 2.44 6.49 -34.67
N ALA A 13 1.39 7.18 -34.22
CA ALA A 13 1.27 7.66 -32.84
C ALA A 13 1.27 6.52 -31.81
N LEU A 14 0.54 5.43 -32.07
CA LEU A 14 0.51 4.24 -31.22
C LEU A 14 1.89 3.59 -31.06
N ARG A 15 2.68 3.51 -32.14
CA ARG A 15 4.05 2.97 -32.13
C ARG A 15 5.01 3.88 -31.36
N ALA A 16 4.89 5.20 -31.52
CA ALA A 16 5.68 6.16 -30.76
C ALA A 16 5.40 6.10 -29.25
N VAL A 17 4.13 5.95 -28.86
CA VAL A 17 3.72 5.78 -27.46
C VAL A 17 4.26 4.47 -26.89
N ALA A 18 4.17 3.35 -27.63
CA ALA A 18 4.73 2.07 -27.20
C ALA A 18 6.25 2.16 -26.95
N ALA A 19 7.00 2.77 -27.88
CA ALA A 19 8.44 2.96 -27.75
C ALA A 19 8.82 3.87 -26.55
N ALA A 20 8.06 4.93 -26.30
CA ALA A 20 8.26 5.80 -25.14
C ALA A 20 7.99 5.07 -23.81
N VAL A 21 6.98 4.19 -23.81
CA VAL A 21 6.65 3.35 -22.64
C VAL A 21 7.76 2.33 -22.37
N ASP A 22 8.34 1.71 -23.39
CA ASP A 22 9.45 0.77 -23.22
C ASP A 22 10.72 1.48 -22.73
N GLN A 23 11.03 2.67 -23.25
CA GLN A 23 12.15 3.49 -22.73
C GLN A 23 11.97 3.88 -21.27
N LEU A 24 10.74 4.21 -20.86
CA LEU A 24 10.42 4.50 -19.46
C LEU A 24 10.59 3.25 -18.57
N LEU A 25 10.14 2.08 -19.03
CA LEU A 25 10.30 0.83 -18.30
C LEU A 25 11.78 0.47 -18.11
N ASP A 26 12.60 0.61 -19.15
CA ASP A 26 14.05 0.41 -19.06
C ASP A 26 14.71 1.39 -18.11
N ALA A 27 14.29 2.66 -18.13
CA ALA A 27 14.78 3.67 -17.20
C ALA A 27 14.43 3.32 -15.74
N LEU A 28 13.21 2.84 -15.50
CA LEU A 28 12.76 2.39 -14.17
C LEU A 28 13.50 1.13 -13.71
N HIS A 29 13.78 0.20 -14.61
CA HIS A 29 14.55 -1.01 -14.30
C HIS A 29 16.00 -0.67 -13.93
N ARG A 30 16.63 0.24 -14.69
CA ARG A 30 17.96 0.78 -14.37
C ARG A 30 17.97 1.56 -13.05
N LEU A 31 16.91 2.31 -12.76
CA LEU A 31 16.73 2.98 -11.47
C LEU A 31 16.68 1.95 -10.34
N ALA A 32 15.82 0.93 -10.47
CA ALA A 32 15.70 -0.13 -9.46
C ALA A 32 17.02 -0.86 -9.23
N ALA A 33 17.77 -1.17 -10.29
CA ALA A 33 19.11 -1.76 -10.19
C ALA A 33 20.11 -0.83 -9.50
N LYS A 34 20.09 0.48 -9.83
CA LYS A 34 20.95 1.50 -9.23
C LYS A 34 20.65 1.73 -7.75
N TYR A 35 19.39 1.68 -7.35
CA TYR A 35 18.96 1.84 -5.96
C TYR A 35 18.88 0.52 -5.19
N GLY A 36 19.16 -0.63 -5.83
CA GLY A 36 19.26 -1.93 -5.16
C GLY A 36 20.20 -1.92 -3.94
N PRO A 37 21.41 -1.35 -4.02
CA PRO A 37 22.28 -1.16 -2.87
C PRO A 37 21.64 -0.30 -1.77
N ALA A 38 20.85 0.71 -2.14
CA ALA A 38 20.19 1.60 -1.21
C ALA A 38 19.01 0.88 -0.49
N CYS A 39 18.24 0.06 -1.20
CA CYS A 39 17.25 -0.86 -0.62
C CYS A 39 17.91 -1.89 0.30
N CYS A 40 19.10 -2.38 -0.06
CA CYS A 40 19.88 -3.29 0.77
C CYS A 40 20.40 -2.59 2.03
N VAL A 41 20.87 -1.35 1.92
CA VAL A 41 21.26 -0.52 3.07
C VAL A 41 20.07 -0.32 3.99
N LEU A 42 18.88 -0.02 3.46
CA LEU A 42 17.67 0.10 4.27
C LEU A 42 17.26 -1.20 4.95
N LEU A 43 17.38 -2.33 4.26
CA LEU A 43 17.16 -3.64 4.85
C LEU A 43 18.16 -3.87 6.00
N CYS A 44 19.46 -3.65 5.76
CA CYS A 44 20.50 -3.79 6.78
C CYS A 44 20.28 -2.83 7.96
N THR A 45 19.92 -1.57 7.70
CA THR A 45 19.61 -0.58 8.75
C THR A 45 18.40 -1.02 9.57
N ASN A 46 17.32 -1.50 8.94
CA ASN A 46 16.14 -2.00 9.66
C ASN A 46 16.44 -3.27 10.49
N LEU A 47 17.37 -4.11 10.01
CA LEU A 47 17.85 -5.28 10.74
C LEU A 47 18.72 -4.86 11.94
N ASP A 48 19.62 -3.89 11.76
CA ASP A 48 20.52 -3.38 12.80
C ASP A 48 19.76 -2.62 13.90
N THR A 49 18.77 -1.82 13.54
CA THR A 49 17.99 -1.03 14.50
C THR A 49 16.84 -1.82 15.13
N LEU A 50 16.53 -3.02 14.63
CA LEU A 50 15.34 -3.81 14.96
C LEU A 50 14.02 -3.04 14.83
N ALA A 51 14.05 -1.88 14.18
CA ALA A 51 12.94 -1.00 14.01
C ALA A 51 12.86 -0.72 12.51
N PRO A 52 11.87 -1.26 11.78
CA PRO A 52 11.62 -0.78 10.43
C PRO A 52 11.42 0.72 10.56
N ALA A 53 12.19 1.52 9.82
CA ALA A 53 11.95 2.95 9.77
C ALA A 53 10.48 3.14 9.37
N ALA A 54 9.64 3.50 10.33
CA ALA A 54 8.20 3.54 10.13
C ALA A 54 7.86 4.94 9.63
N PRO A 55 7.44 5.12 8.37
CA PRO A 55 6.97 6.41 7.90
C PRO A 55 5.80 6.89 8.76
N SER A 56 5.75 8.19 9.02
CA SER A 56 4.59 8.79 9.68
C SER A 56 3.36 8.75 8.76
N ASP A 57 2.15 8.79 9.34
CA ASP A 57 0.90 8.90 8.56
C ASP A 57 0.93 10.09 7.58
N ALA A 58 1.60 11.19 7.96
CA ALA A 58 1.77 12.37 7.10
C ALA A 58 2.59 12.07 5.83
N HIS A 59 3.58 11.17 5.90
CA HIS A 59 4.33 10.73 4.73
C HIS A 59 3.40 10.04 3.73
N TRP A 60 2.58 9.08 4.17
CA TRP A 60 1.69 8.35 3.26
C TRP A 60 0.60 9.21 2.63
N ARG A 61 0.08 10.21 3.37
CA ARG A 61 -0.81 11.23 2.80
C ARG A 61 -0.12 12.03 1.69
N THR A 62 1.15 12.40 1.90
CA THR A 62 1.94 13.08 0.87
C THR A 62 2.12 12.19 -0.37
N VAL A 63 2.44 10.91 -0.18
CA VAL A 63 2.53 9.93 -1.27
C VAL A 63 1.20 9.83 -2.02
N LEU A 64 0.06 9.74 -1.33
CA LEU A 64 -1.27 9.70 -1.96
C LEU A 64 -1.56 10.91 -2.84
N VAL A 65 -1.24 12.11 -2.36
CA VAL A 65 -1.37 13.35 -3.15
C VAL A 65 -0.53 13.27 -4.42
N GLN A 66 0.73 12.83 -4.33
CA GLN A 66 1.62 12.69 -5.48
C GLN A 66 1.18 11.60 -6.48
N LEU A 67 0.46 10.57 -6.03
CA LEU A 67 -0.10 9.56 -6.92
C LEU A 67 -1.16 10.14 -7.84
N GLY A 68 -1.92 11.15 -7.38
CA GLY A 68 -2.98 11.77 -8.17
C GLY A 68 -4.03 10.75 -8.60
N MET A 69 -4.47 9.89 -7.67
CA MET A 69 -5.48 8.88 -7.95
C MET A 69 -6.84 9.52 -8.24
N SER A 70 -7.54 9.04 -9.28
CA SER A 70 -8.91 9.47 -9.54
C SER A 70 -9.87 8.94 -8.47
N SER A 71 -11.05 9.57 -8.30
CA SER A 71 -12.06 9.10 -7.35
C SER A 71 -12.47 7.64 -7.58
N ALA A 72 -12.53 7.21 -8.85
CA ALA A 72 -12.81 5.82 -9.20
C ALA A 72 -11.69 4.86 -8.80
N GLN A 73 -10.41 5.24 -8.99
CA GLN A 73 -9.27 4.45 -8.52
C GLN A 73 -9.26 4.35 -7.00
N ARG A 74 -9.57 5.44 -6.30
CA ARG A 74 -9.62 5.49 -4.83
C ARG A 74 -10.71 4.58 -4.27
N ALA A 75 -11.92 4.65 -4.82
CA ALA A 75 -13.03 3.77 -4.43
C ALA A 75 -12.66 2.29 -4.61
N ARG A 76 -12.16 1.93 -5.81
CA ARG A 76 -11.75 0.55 -6.10
C ARG A 76 -10.63 0.05 -5.18
N ALA A 77 -9.68 0.92 -4.84
CA ALA A 77 -8.60 0.57 -3.93
C ALA A 77 -9.11 0.30 -2.51
N LEU A 78 -10.07 1.10 -2.03
CA LEU A 78 -10.72 0.90 -0.73
C LEU A 78 -11.57 -0.37 -0.68
N ASP A 79 -12.29 -0.71 -1.75
CA ASP A 79 -13.06 -1.96 -1.84
C ASP A 79 -12.14 -3.18 -1.68
N CYS A 80 -10.99 -3.17 -2.36
CA CYS A 80 -9.99 -4.22 -2.23
C CYS A 80 -9.33 -4.23 -0.84
N TYR A 81 -9.11 -3.06 -0.25
CA TYR A 81 -8.54 -2.95 1.09
C TYR A 81 -9.49 -3.47 2.18
N ALA A 82 -10.80 -3.32 2.03
CA ALA A 82 -11.78 -3.88 2.96
C ALA A 82 -11.66 -5.42 3.06
N VAL A 83 -11.42 -6.10 1.94
CA VAL A 83 -11.18 -7.56 1.91
C VAL A 83 -9.88 -7.91 2.62
N TYR A 84 -8.83 -7.10 2.44
CA TYR A 84 -7.57 -7.27 3.17
C TYR A 84 -7.77 -7.06 4.68
N LEU A 85 -8.47 -6.02 5.11
CA LEU A 85 -8.71 -5.71 6.52
C LEU A 85 -9.47 -6.84 7.23
N GLN A 86 -10.51 -7.38 6.60
CA GLN A 86 -11.27 -8.50 7.16
C GLN A 86 -10.37 -9.70 7.46
N ARG A 87 -9.43 -9.99 6.55
CA ARG A 87 -8.47 -11.09 6.71
C ARG A 87 -7.32 -10.73 7.66
N GLY A 88 -6.86 -9.49 7.63
CA GLY A 88 -5.75 -8.96 8.41
C GLY A 88 -6.07 -8.85 9.91
N GLN A 89 -7.28 -8.43 10.27
CA GLN A 89 -7.72 -8.38 11.67
C GLN A 89 -7.75 -9.78 12.30
N LEU A 90 -8.26 -10.78 11.57
CA LEU A 90 -8.26 -12.18 11.99
C LEU A 90 -6.83 -12.72 12.12
N ALA A 91 -5.96 -12.41 11.14
CA ALA A 91 -4.57 -12.86 11.15
C ALA A 91 -3.76 -12.23 12.30
N SER A 92 -3.91 -10.93 12.58
CA SER A 92 -3.15 -10.24 13.62
C SER A 92 -3.47 -10.76 15.02
N ALA A 93 -4.75 -10.92 15.36
CA ALA A 93 -5.16 -11.48 16.65
C ALA A 93 -4.65 -12.92 16.85
N THR A 94 -4.64 -13.71 15.78
CA THR A 94 -4.11 -15.09 15.81
C THR A 94 -2.59 -15.09 15.94
N ARG A 95 -1.88 -14.20 15.25
CA ARG A 95 -0.42 -14.03 15.32
C ARG A 95 0.02 -13.60 16.71
N GLU A 96 -0.64 -12.63 17.33
CA GLU A 96 -0.32 -12.17 18.68
C GLU A 96 -0.44 -13.30 19.71
N ARG A 97 -1.53 -14.07 19.68
CA ARG A 97 -1.70 -15.25 20.54
C ARG A 97 -0.61 -16.29 20.30
N ALA A 98 -0.32 -16.63 19.05
CA ALA A 98 0.74 -17.58 18.71
C ALA A 98 2.13 -17.09 19.14
N SER A 99 2.39 -15.79 19.07
CA SER A 99 3.66 -15.18 19.48
C SER A 99 3.81 -15.13 21.00
N GLN A 100 2.72 -14.92 21.73
CA GLN A 100 2.69 -15.00 23.19
C GLN A 100 2.91 -16.44 23.67
N GLU A 101 2.28 -17.41 23.03
CA GLU A 101 2.46 -18.82 23.35
C GLU A 101 3.90 -19.28 23.11
N LEU A 102 4.48 -18.88 21.98
CA LEU A 102 5.89 -19.19 21.68
C LEU A 102 6.84 -18.58 22.71
N ARG A 103 6.58 -17.34 23.17
CA ARG A 103 7.35 -16.70 24.25
C ARG A 103 7.22 -17.46 25.58
N ARG A 104 6.00 -17.85 25.96
CA ARG A 104 5.76 -18.66 27.17
C ARG A 104 6.54 -19.98 27.12
N LEU A 105 6.51 -20.68 25.99
CA LEU A 105 7.24 -21.93 25.78
C LEU A 105 8.76 -21.75 25.71
N GLN A 106 9.23 -20.57 25.31
CA GLN A 106 10.66 -20.24 25.33
C GLN A 106 11.16 -19.99 26.76
N GLU A 107 10.33 -19.38 27.61
CA GLU A 107 10.61 -19.14 29.04
C GLU A 107 10.49 -20.44 29.88
N HIS A 108 9.61 -21.35 29.49
CA HIS A 108 9.39 -22.63 30.16
C HIS A 108 10.02 -23.76 29.35
N THR A 109 11.29 -24.08 29.64
CA THR A 109 12.17 -25.06 28.94
C THR A 109 11.67 -26.52 28.92
N SER A 110 10.39 -26.76 29.24
CA SER A 110 9.86 -28.08 29.60
C SER A 110 9.46 -28.94 28.39
N SER A 111 9.26 -28.35 27.19
CA SER A 111 8.87 -29.13 26.00
C SER A 111 9.33 -28.51 24.68
N HIS A 112 10.50 -28.93 24.19
CA HIS A 112 10.99 -28.58 22.86
C HIS A 112 10.02 -28.97 21.74
N THR A 113 9.28 -30.07 21.89
CA THR A 113 8.29 -30.52 20.92
C THR A 113 7.10 -29.56 20.80
N ALA A 114 6.60 -29.04 21.93
CA ALA A 114 5.54 -28.03 21.94
C ALA A 114 6.04 -26.71 21.32
N TYR A 115 7.27 -26.31 21.63
CA TYR A 115 7.91 -25.12 21.03
C TYR A 115 7.97 -25.21 19.51
N TRP A 116 8.48 -26.31 18.95
CA TRP A 116 8.59 -26.47 17.50
C TRP A 116 7.22 -26.54 16.80
N ALA A 117 6.22 -27.15 17.44
CA ALA A 117 4.85 -27.15 16.93
C ALA A 117 4.24 -25.73 16.89
N ALA A 118 4.42 -24.96 17.96
CA ALA A 118 3.99 -23.56 18.03
C ALA A 118 4.72 -22.69 16.98
N ALA A 119 6.03 -22.88 16.81
CA ALA A 119 6.84 -22.18 15.81
C ALA A 119 6.38 -22.46 14.38
N ALA A 120 6.08 -23.73 14.06
CA ALA A 120 5.54 -24.11 12.76
C ALA A 120 4.13 -23.51 12.53
N GLY A 121 3.31 -23.42 13.58
CA GLY A 121 2.03 -22.71 13.57
C GLY A 121 2.19 -21.23 13.23
N LEU A 122 3.06 -20.53 13.96
CA LEU A 122 3.36 -19.11 13.74
C LEU A 122 3.91 -18.85 12.34
N ARG A 123 4.82 -19.70 11.83
CA ARG A 123 5.35 -19.60 10.46
C ARG A 123 4.24 -19.62 9.42
N ARG A 124 3.29 -20.55 9.53
CA ARG A 124 2.15 -20.63 8.58
C ARG A 124 1.29 -19.37 8.61
N LEU A 125 1.05 -18.80 9.79
CA LEU A 125 0.30 -17.55 9.92
C LEU A 125 1.04 -16.38 9.25
N LEU A 126 2.35 -16.26 9.49
CA LEU A 126 3.18 -15.23 8.85
C LEU A 126 3.22 -15.39 7.32
N THR A 127 3.30 -16.61 6.81
CA THR A 127 3.23 -16.87 5.36
C THR A 127 1.88 -16.44 4.77
N ALA A 128 0.77 -16.71 5.46
CA ALA A 128 -0.56 -16.30 5.01
C ALA A 128 -0.72 -14.77 5.00
N GLU A 129 -0.22 -14.09 6.04
CA GLU A 129 -0.19 -12.63 6.12
C GLU A 129 0.64 -12.02 4.99
N HIS A 130 1.83 -12.57 4.73
CA HIS A 130 2.68 -12.15 3.62
C HIS A 130 2.00 -12.34 2.26
N ALA A 131 1.32 -13.47 2.04
CA ALA A 131 0.57 -13.72 0.81
C ALA A 131 -0.59 -12.72 0.63
N ALA A 132 -1.30 -12.37 1.72
CA ALA A 132 -2.34 -11.35 1.68
C ALA A 132 -1.78 -9.97 1.35
N TYR A 133 -0.64 -9.61 1.93
CA TYR A 133 0.06 -8.36 1.66
C TYR A 133 0.54 -8.28 0.20
N ALA A 134 1.10 -9.37 -0.33
CA ALA A 134 1.50 -9.48 -1.72
C ALA A 134 0.29 -9.35 -2.66
N ALA A 135 -0.84 -9.98 -2.33
CA ALA A 135 -2.08 -9.85 -3.09
C ALA A 135 -2.60 -8.40 -3.11
N LEU A 136 -2.52 -7.68 -1.98
CA LEU A 136 -2.86 -6.26 -1.90
C LEU A 136 -1.95 -5.42 -2.81
N GLY A 137 -0.63 -5.68 -2.79
CA GLY A 137 0.33 -5.06 -3.69
C GLY A 137 0.03 -5.32 -5.18
N CYS A 138 -0.28 -6.57 -5.54
CA CYS A 138 -0.68 -6.93 -6.90
C CYS A 138 -1.98 -6.23 -7.33
N THR A 139 -2.93 -6.09 -6.40
CA THR A 139 -4.20 -5.41 -6.66
C THR A 139 -3.98 -3.93 -6.92
N LEU A 140 -3.14 -3.25 -6.12
CA LEU A 140 -2.75 -1.87 -6.39
C LEU A 140 -2.05 -1.73 -7.73
N ARG A 141 -1.20 -2.69 -8.10
CA ARG A 141 -0.57 -2.73 -9.44
C ARG A 141 -1.58 -2.80 -10.57
N SER A 142 -2.76 -3.39 -10.36
CA SER A 142 -3.83 -3.45 -11.35
C SER A 142 -4.68 -2.16 -11.43
N ILE A 143 -4.69 -1.36 -10.36
CA ILE A 143 -5.48 -0.13 -10.26
C ILE A 143 -4.68 1.09 -10.73
N LEU A 144 -3.39 1.11 -10.39
CA LEU A 144 -2.48 2.22 -10.69
C LEU A 144 -1.91 2.11 -12.10
N SER A 145 -1.74 3.25 -12.76
CA SER A 145 -0.98 3.31 -14.01
C SER A 145 0.51 3.05 -13.75
N ARG A 146 1.26 2.71 -14.81
CA ARG A 146 2.72 2.51 -14.70
C ARG A 146 3.44 3.74 -14.14
N ALA A 147 3.02 4.95 -14.53
CA ALA A 147 3.57 6.20 -14.01
C ALA A 147 3.25 6.40 -12.51
N GLN A 148 2.03 6.05 -12.08
CA GLN A 148 1.66 6.09 -10.67
C GLN A 148 2.46 5.09 -9.84
N LEU A 149 2.70 3.88 -10.36
CA LEU A 149 3.55 2.89 -9.70
C LEU A 149 4.99 3.36 -9.53
N ALA A 150 5.56 3.99 -10.57
CA ALA A 150 6.88 4.60 -10.48
C ALA A 150 6.94 5.69 -9.39
N ARG A 151 5.95 6.59 -9.38
CA ARG A 151 5.84 7.62 -8.32
C ARG A 151 5.69 7.00 -6.94
N TRP A 152 4.89 5.95 -6.79
CA TRP A 152 4.75 5.26 -5.52
C TRP A 152 6.10 4.77 -4.99
N VAL A 153 6.87 4.08 -5.82
CA VAL A 153 8.20 3.55 -5.43
C VAL A 153 9.16 4.69 -5.08
N VAL A 154 9.23 5.73 -5.91
CA VAL A 154 10.14 6.87 -5.70
C VAL A 154 9.75 7.69 -4.47
N CYS A 155 8.47 8.02 -4.31
CA CYS A 155 7.99 8.84 -3.19
C CYS A 155 7.96 8.06 -1.86
N SER A 156 7.99 6.72 -1.89
CA SER A 156 8.11 5.93 -0.66
C SER A 156 9.52 5.99 -0.08
N TRP A 157 10.56 6.29 -0.88
CA TRP A 157 11.93 6.39 -0.40
C TRP A 157 12.08 7.42 0.74
N PRO A 158 12.82 7.12 1.83
CA PRO A 158 13.63 5.93 2.07
C PRO A 158 12.85 4.69 2.53
N PHE A 159 11.56 4.77 2.76
CA PHE A 159 10.79 3.66 3.28
C PHE A 159 10.46 2.61 2.20
N PHE A 160 10.28 1.37 2.64
CA PHE A 160 9.74 0.34 1.76
C PHE A 160 8.30 0.70 1.37
N PRO A 161 7.92 0.61 0.07
CA PRO A 161 6.56 0.89 -0.36
C PRO A 161 5.57 -0.03 0.36
N SER A 162 4.72 0.54 1.21
CA SER A 162 3.77 -0.22 2.00
C SER A 162 2.36 -0.13 1.42
N PRO A 163 1.85 -1.17 0.74
CA PRO A 163 0.47 -1.19 0.25
C PRO A 163 -0.54 -1.04 1.39
N ALA A 164 -0.27 -1.62 2.58
CA ALA A 164 -1.20 -1.52 3.70
C ALA A 164 -1.27 -0.10 4.27
N ASP A 165 -0.13 0.56 4.47
CA ASP A 165 -0.11 1.90 5.06
C ASP A 165 -0.63 2.97 4.09
N LEU A 166 -0.32 2.83 2.79
CA LEU A 166 -0.90 3.68 1.76
C LEU A 166 -2.44 3.59 1.75
N MET A 167 -2.98 2.37 1.88
CA MET A 167 -4.43 2.17 1.92
C MET A 167 -5.07 2.65 3.23
N ALA A 168 -4.39 2.47 4.37
CA ALA A 168 -4.83 3.04 5.64
C ALA A 168 -4.92 4.57 5.56
N ALA A 169 -3.90 5.24 5.01
CA ALA A 169 -3.91 6.68 4.79
C ALA A 169 -5.05 7.11 3.84
N LEU A 170 -5.32 6.32 2.79
CA LEU A 170 -6.41 6.59 1.85
C LEU A 170 -7.79 6.50 2.52
N GLN A 171 -7.98 5.51 3.39
CA GLN A 171 -9.20 5.33 4.15
C GLN A 171 -9.43 6.50 5.10
N GLN A 172 -8.38 6.95 5.80
CA GLN A 172 -8.45 8.12 6.69
C GLN A 172 -8.82 9.40 5.92
N GLU A 173 -8.19 9.69 4.78
CA GLU A 173 -8.53 10.86 3.96
C GLU A 173 -9.98 10.82 3.45
N SER A 174 -10.45 9.64 3.05
CA SER A 174 -11.82 9.46 2.55
C SER A 174 -12.85 9.62 3.66
N ALA A 175 -12.57 9.13 4.87
CA ALA A 175 -13.41 9.34 6.04
C ALA A 175 -13.45 10.82 6.46
N ALA A 176 -12.32 11.52 6.41
CA ALA A 176 -12.25 12.95 6.70
C ALA A 176 -13.04 13.79 5.68
N ALA A 177 -13.01 13.41 4.41
CA ALA A 177 -13.79 14.08 3.35
C ALA A 177 -15.31 13.84 3.48
N ALA A 178 -15.72 12.73 4.11
CA ALA A 178 -17.13 12.40 4.35
C ALA A 178 -17.69 12.99 5.65
N ALA A 179 -16.84 13.53 6.54
CA ALA A 179 -17.28 14.14 7.78
C ALA A 179 -17.99 15.49 7.50
N PRO A 180 -19.16 15.75 8.11
CA PRO A 180 -19.83 17.04 7.96
C PRO A 180 -18.94 18.15 8.54
N PRO A 181 -18.89 19.35 7.91
CA PRO A 181 -18.05 20.43 8.39
C PRO A 181 -18.48 20.83 9.81
N PRO A 182 -17.53 21.07 10.73
CA PRO A 182 -17.83 21.51 12.09
C PRO A 182 -18.49 22.89 12.00
N GLY A 183 -19.83 22.91 12.13
CA GLY A 183 -20.64 24.12 12.03
C GLY A 183 -21.96 23.96 11.28
N ALA A 184 -22.17 22.89 10.50
CA ALA A 184 -23.42 22.71 9.76
C ALA A 184 -24.62 22.28 10.63
N ALA A 185 -24.37 21.73 11.82
CA ALA A 185 -25.44 21.27 12.72
C ALA A 185 -25.98 22.35 13.68
N ALA A 186 -25.40 23.56 13.71
CA ALA A 186 -25.73 24.57 14.73
C ALA A 186 -26.67 25.70 14.26
N TRP A 187 -27.03 25.77 12.98
CA TRP A 187 -27.82 26.88 12.41
C TRP A 187 -29.24 26.50 11.94
N GLY A 188 -29.62 25.23 12.07
CA GLY A 188 -30.99 24.79 11.77
C GLY A 188 -31.83 24.75 13.04
N LEU A 189 -32.87 25.58 13.09
CA LEU A 189 -33.99 25.58 14.06
C LEU A 189 -33.82 26.47 15.30
N LEU A 190 -33.76 27.80 15.10
CA LEU A 190 -34.44 28.70 16.03
C LEU A 190 -35.86 28.95 15.48
N PRO A 191 -36.92 28.52 16.18
CA PRO A 191 -38.29 28.80 15.75
C PRO A 191 -38.53 30.31 15.84
N ARG A 192 -38.96 30.92 14.72
CA ARG A 192 -39.51 32.28 14.73
C ARG A 192 -40.78 32.24 15.59
N ARG A 193 -40.74 32.91 16.74
CA ARG A 193 -41.96 33.27 17.46
C ARG A 193 -42.62 34.41 16.69
N GLU A 194 -43.80 34.12 16.17
CA GLU A 194 -44.79 35.13 15.74
C GLU A 194 -45.34 35.86 16.97
#